data_AF-A0A662DVI1-F1
#
_entry.id   AF-A0A662DVI1-F1
#
_cell.length_a   1.000
_cell.length_b   1.000
_cell.length_c   1.000
_cell.angle_alpha   90.00
_cell.angle_beta   90.00
_cell.angle_gamma   90.00
#
_symmetry.space_group_name_H-M   'P 1'
#
loop_
_entity.id
_entity.type
_entity.pdbx_description
1 polymer ?
#
loop_
_entity_poly.entity_id
_entity_poly.type
_entity_poly.pdbx_seq_one_letter_code
_entity_poly.pdbx_strand_id
1 'polypeptide(L)'
;TAGIIVTQSFYWAEGTVLSGPPLVIGPGAVATFDTLAGSLAILAREITIQGYVTSTFGSHIGLDEGAGFTVSEGATWEILNEILLNSNNENTVITNYGTILCAPGGGINMIWDVLTENYGLMQLDGGIWETRANAQFVQVAGETVLAGGSLTATVSSHPVLVSGGILSGEGTINGDLVTSNGVVAPGSLSLGRPPSLTAAITVTGDYRQTKGIGGLHIDAMGFIPISQHDQLIVFGDADLTAGRITYRTVGMGGPYQIGDTIDVISCLGQVSEPAVIAISGFSPCTDVRAYPGVEVLTMETVASPFCDDFESGDTISWD
;
A
#
# COMPACT_ATOMS: atom_id res chain seq x y z
N THR A 1 -1.12 -2.90 -36.47
CA THR A 1 -1.95 -4.11 -36.48
C THR A 1 -3.18 -3.80 -35.65
N ALA A 2 -4.40 -4.15 -36.09
CA ALA A 2 -5.61 -3.84 -35.31
C ALA A 2 -5.64 -4.71 -34.05
N GLY A 3 -5.86 -4.09 -32.87
CA GLY A 3 -6.05 -4.79 -31.59
C GLY A 3 -7.30 -5.65 -31.57
N ILE A 4 -7.33 -6.66 -30.69
CA ILE A 4 -8.56 -7.37 -30.34
C ILE A 4 -9.26 -6.52 -29.28
N ILE A 5 -10.42 -5.95 -29.63
CA ILE A 5 -11.23 -5.18 -28.69
C ILE A 5 -12.44 -6.01 -28.31
N VAL A 6 -12.55 -6.34 -27.02
CA VAL A 6 -13.70 -7.04 -26.48
C VAL A 6 -14.66 -6.03 -25.84
N THR A 7 -15.86 -5.90 -26.39
CA THR A 7 -16.88 -4.91 -25.96
C THR A 7 -18.09 -5.53 -25.27
N GLN A 8 -18.12 -6.85 -25.15
CA GLN A 8 -19.18 -7.61 -24.50
C GLN A 8 -18.58 -8.55 -23.46
N SER A 9 -19.42 -9.06 -22.56
CA SER A 9 -18.96 -10.04 -21.58
C SER A 9 -18.46 -11.30 -22.27
N PHE A 10 -17.31 -11.82 -21.83
CA PHE A 10 -16.79 -13.10 -22.30
C PHE A 10 -16.12 -13.87 -21.17
N TYR A 11 -16.09 -15.18 -21.35
CA TYR A 11 -15.50 -16.13 -20.43
C TYR A 11 -14.40 -16.89 -21.16
N TRP A 12 -13.19 -16.83 -20.63
CA TRP A 12 -12.03 -17.54 -21.15
C TRP A 12 -11.65 -18.64 -20.17
N ALA A 13 -11.93 -19.89 -20.53
CA ALA A 13 -11.73 -21.05 -19.65
C ALA A 13 -10.39 -21.76 -19.88
N GLU A 14 -9.92 -21.81 -21.13
CA GLU A 14 -8.73 -22.56 -21.53
C GLU A 14 -8.16 -21.99 -22.83
N GLY A 15 -6.87 -22.23 -23.07
CA GLY A 15 -6.20 -21.99 -24.34
C GLY A 15 -5.07 -20.98 -24.27
N THR A 16 -4.33 -20.89 -25.36
CA THR A 16 -3.20 -19.95 -25.49
C THR A 16 -3.55 -18.90 -26.54
N VAL A 17 -3.49 -17.63 -26.17
CA VAL A 17 -3.38 -16.55 -27.16
C VAL A 17 -1.92 -16.44 -27.53
N LEU A 18 -1.52 -17.09 -28.62
CA LEU A 18 -0.15 -17.02 -29.12
C LEU A 18 0.06 -15.67 -29.82
N SER A 19 0.97 -14.84 -29.30
CA SER A 19 1.53 -13.63 -29.91
C SER A 19 0.54 -12.84 -30.78
N GLY A 20 -0.36 -12.11 -30.14
CA GLY A 20 -1.42 -11.33 -30.80
C GLY A 20 -1.15 -9.83 -30.88
N PRO A 21 -1.98 -9.07 -31.63
CA PRO A 21 -2.09 -7.63 -31.42
C PRO A 21 -2.62 -7.35 -29.99
N PRO A 22 -2.55 -6.08 -29.50
CA PRO A 22 -3.04 -5.72 -28.17
C PRO A 22 -4.45 -6.26 -27.88
N LEU A 23 -4.65 -6.82 -26.68
CA LEU A 23 -5.95 -7.22 -26.17
C LEU A 23 -6.52 -6.10 -25.30
N VAL A 24 -7.66 -5.54 -25.70
CA VAL A 24 -8.34 -4.47 -24.96
C VAL A 24 -9.69 -4.96 -24.49
N ILE A 25 -9.91 -4.96 -23.18
CA ILE A 25 -11.21 -5.21 -22.55
C ILE A 25 -11.91 -3.86 -22.42
N GLY A 26 -12.82 -3.55 -23.33
CA GLY A 26 -13.42 -2.22 -23.45
C GLY A 26 -14.33 -1.83 -22.26
N PRO A 27 -14.69 -0.54 -22.14
CA PRO A 27 -15.59 -0.07 -21.09
C PRO A 27 -16.92 -0.82 -21.08
N GLY A 28 -17.37 -1.23 -19.89
CA GLY A 28 -18.61 -2.00 -19.71
C GLY A 28 -18.54 -3.48 -20.10
N ALA A 29 -17.42 -3.95 -20.68
CA ALA A 29 -17.19 -5.37 -20.86
C ALA A 29 -16.79 -6.03 -19.53
N VAL A 30 -17.20 -7.29 -19.38
CA VAL A 30 -16.81 -8.16 -18.26
C VAL A 30 -16.04 -9.34 -18.82
N ALA A 31 -14.75 -9.44 -18.50
CA ALA A 31 -13.97 -10.63 -18.83
C ALA A 31 -13.84 -11.51 -17.59
N THR A 32 -13.93 -12.83 -17.77
CA THR A 32 -13.52 -13.78 -16.75
C THR A 32 -12.41 -14.65 -17.31
N PHE A 33 -11.26 -14.66 -16.63
CA PHE A 33 -10.16 -15.58 -16.87
C PHE A 33 -10.26 -16.70 -15.84
N ASP A 34 -10.62 -17.90 -16.29
CA ASP A 34 -10.74 -19.09 -15.45
C ASP A 34 -9.88 -20.20 -16.05
N THR A 35 -9.39 -21.13 -15.22
CA THR A 35 -8.54 -22.24 -15.69
C THR A 35 -8.85 -23.59 -15.03
N LEU A 36 -10.11 -23.81 -14.63
CA LEU A 36 -10.62 -25.02 -13.95
C LEU A 36 -10.05 -26.40 -14.39
N ALA A 37 -9.45 -26.55 -15.58
CA ALA A 37 -8.70 -27.75 -15.98
C ALA A 37 -7.45 -27.53 -16.87
N GLY A 38 -6.89 -26.32 -16.99
CA GLY A 38 -5.81 -26.05 -17.96
C GLY A 38 -4.86 -24.89 -17.62
N SER A 39 -3.95 -24.56 -18.53
CA SER A 39 -3.19 -23.30 -18.48
C SER A 39 -3.83 -22.35 -19.50
N LEU A 40 -4.36 -21.22 -19.02
CA LEU A 40 -4.50 -20.05 -19.85
C LEU A 40 -3.09 -19.50 -20.06
N ALA A 41 -2.77 -19.06 -21.26
CA ALA A 41 -1.53 -18.32 -21.51
C ALA A 41 -1.86 -17.19 -22.49
N ILE A 42 -1.92 -15.96 -21.99
CA ILE A 42 -2.18 -14.78 -22.82
C ILE A 42 -0.86 -14.16 -23.24
N LEU A 43 -0.19 -14.73 -24.23
CA LEU A 43 1.03 -14.16 -24.82
C LEU A 43 0.65 -12.98 -25.71
N ALA A 44 0.27 -11.89 -25.06
CA ALA A 44 -0.02 -10.62 -25.69
C ALA A 44 1.15 -9.68 -25.45
N ARG A 45 1.42 -8.84 -26.46
CA ARG A 45 2.33 -7.68 -26.30
C ARG A 45 1.73 -6.59 -25.43
N GLU A 46 0.41 -6.57 -25.29
CA GLU A 46 -0.26 -5.58 -24.46
C GLU A 46 -1.63 -6.11 -24.05
N ILE A 47 -1.95 -6.03 -22.77
CA ILE A 47 -3.28 -6.26 -22.22
C ILE A 47 -3.73 -4.95 -21.58
N THR A 48 -4.84 -4.40 -22.04
CA THR A 48 -5.44 -3.19 -21.45
C THR A 48 -6.84 -3.51 -20.94
N ILE A 49 -7.06 -3.27 -19.66
CA ILE A 49 -8.36 -3.39 -19.00
C ILE A 49 -8.97 -2.00 -18.88
N GLN A 50 -10.11 -1.78 -19.55
CA GLN A 50 -10.92 -0.55 -19.49
C GLN A 50 -12.32 -0.79 -18.89
N GLY A 51 -12.68 -2.05 -18.68
CA GLY A 51 -13.93 -2.48 -18.07
C GLY A 51 -13.69 -3.22 -16.75
N TYR A 52 -14.31 -4.39 -16.62
CA TYR A 52 -14.16 -5.25 -15.45
C TYR A 52 -13.54 -6.59 -15.87
N VAL A 53 -12.54 -7.05 -15.13
CA VAL A 53 -11.94 -8.36 -15.32
C VAL A 53 -11.94 -9.09 -14.00
N THR A 54 -12.39 -10.34 -14.01
CA THR A 54 -12.24 -11.26 -12.90
C THR A 54 -11.26 -12.37 -13.28
N SER A 55 -10.26 -12.61 -12.45
CA SER A 55 -9.40 -13.78 -12.55
C SER A 55 -9.77 -14.79 -11.45
N THR A 56 -10.03 -16.01 -11.86
CA THR A 56 -10.35 -17.14 -10.99
C THR A 56 -9.28 -18.23 -11.08
N PHE A 57 -9.49 -19.31 -10.34
CA PHE A 57 -8.54 -20.34 -9.94
C PHE A 57 -7.50 -20.71 -11.01
N GLY A 58 -6.21 -20.65 -10.63
CA GLY A 58 -5.09 -21.22 -11.40
C GLY A 58 -4.67 -20.43 -12.64
N SER A 59 -5.21 -19.23 -12.84
CA SER A 59 -4.97 -18.45 -14.05
C SER A 59 -3.49 -18.13 -14.21
N HIS A 60 -2.92 -18.56 -15.35
CA HIS A 60 -1.57 -18.19 -15.75
C HIS A 60 -1.67 -17.08 -16.81
N ILE A 61 -1.07 -15.92 -16.53
CA ILE A 61 -0.97 -14.82 -17.49
C ILE A 61 0.51 -14.67 -17.81
N GLY A 62 0.92 -15.27 -18.93
CA GLY A 62 2.29 -15.11 -19.44
C GLY A 62 2.39 -13.93 -20.38
N LEU A 63 3.23 -12.96 -20.06
CA LEU A 63 3.44 -11.76 -20.86
C LEU A 63 4.69 -11.90 -21.73
N ASP A 64 4.58 -11.49 -23.01
CA ASP A 64 5.71 -11.52 -23.95
C ASP A 64 6.75 -10.43 -23.61
N GLU A 65 7.91 -10.49 -24.27
CA GLU A 65 8.95 -9.47 -24.12
C GLU A 65 8.44 -8.05 -24.41
N GLY A 66 8.64 -7.15 -23.44
CA GLY A 66 8.23 -5.75 -23.52
C GLY A 66 6.72 -5.55 -23.43
N ALA A 67 5.99 -6.54 -22.93
CA ALA A 67 4.55 -6.44 -22.83
C ALA A 67 4.11 -5.49 -21.72
N GLY A 68 3.02 -4.75 -22.01
CA GLY A 68 2.33 -3.93 -21.01
C GLY A 68 1.08 -4.63 -20.49
N PHE A 69 0.85 -4.59 -19.19
CA PHE A 69 -0.45 -4.93 -18.61
C PHE A 69 -1.00 -3.68 -17.92
N THR A 70 -2.05 -3.08 -18.45
CA THR A 70 -2.59 -1.82 -17.93
C THR A 70 -4.01 -1.99 -17.43
N VAL A 71 -4.26 -1.64 -16.16
CA VAL A 71 -5.62 -1.42 -15.64
C VAL A 71 -5.90 0.07 -15.74
N SER A 72 -6.84 0.47 -16.59
CA SER A 72 -7.13 1.88 -16.88
C SER A 72 -7.92 2.52 -15.74
N GLU A 73 -7.91 3.85 -15.67
CA GLU A 73 -8.74 4.60 -14.73
C GLU A 73 -10.22 4.22 -14.84
N GLY A 74 -10.88 4.01 -13.69
CA GLY A 74 -12.27 3.56 -13.59
C GLY A 74 -12.50 2.09 -13.92
N ALA A 75 -11.48 1.35 -14.36
CA ALA A 75 -11.53 -0.08 -14.60
C ALA A 75 -11.19 -0.88 -13.33
N THR A 76 -11.59 -2.15 -13.29
CA THR A 76 -11.28 -3.04 -12.17
C THR A 76 -10.74 -4.37 -12.66
N TRP A 77 -9.65 -4.82 -12.05
CA TRP A 77 -9.18 -6.19 -12.11
C TRP A 77 -9.32 -6.83 -10.73
N GLU A 78 -10.31 -7.70 -10.60
CA GLU A 78 -10.56 -8.47 -9.40
C GLU A 78 -9.92 -9.85 -9.53
N ILE A 79 -9.15 -10.22 -8.52
CA ILE A 79 -8.47 -11.51 -8.41
C ILE A 79 -9.14 -12.27 -7.26
N LEU A 80 -9.98 -13.25 -7.62
CA LEU A 80 -10.77 -14.02 -6.66
C LEU A 80 -10.03 -15.26 -6.14
N ASN A 81 -8.99 -15.71 -6.84
CA ASN A 81 -8.18 -16.88 -6.51
C ASN A 81 -6.75 -16.68 -7.04
N GLU A 82 -5.86 -17.64 -6.75
CA GLU A 82 -4.45 -17.57 -7.13
C GLU A 82 -4.27 -17.34 -8.63
N ILE A 83 -3.45 -16.34 -8.96
CA ILE A 83 -2.91 -16.14 -10.29
C ILE A 83 -1.40 -16.33 -10.29
N LEU A 84 -0.89 -16.86 -11.39
CA LEU A 84 0.50 -16.75 -11.75
C LEU A 84 0.60 -15.74 -12.90
N LEU A 85 1.25 -14.61 -12.66
CA LEU A 85 1.62 -13.70 -13.72
C LEU A 85 3.14 -13.75 -13.87
N ASN A 86 3.60 -14.12 -15.06
CA ASN A 86 5.02 -14.17 -15.33
C ASN A 86 5.35 -13.46 -16.64
N SER A 87 6.60 -13.01 -16.71
CA SER A 87 7.22 -12.55 -17.93
C SER A 87 8.49 -13.34 -18.17
N ASN A 88 8.87 -13.51 -19.42
CA ASN A 88 10.13 -14.13 -19.79
C ASN A 88 11.26 -13.08 -19.87
N ASN A 89 10.98 -11.83 -19.49
CA ASN A 89 11.83 -10.66 -19.72
C ASN A 89 11.66 -9.63 -18.60
N GLU A 90 12.77 -8.97 -18.24
CA GLU A 90 12.87 -7.98 -17.17
C GLU A 90 12.16 -6.64 -17.44
N ASN A 91 11.66 -6.41 -18.67
CA ASN A 91 11.06 -5.13 -19.07
C ASN A 91 9.52 -5.11 -19.07
N THR A 92 8.88 -6.15 -18.56
CA THR A 92 7.41 -6.22 -18.52
C THR A 92 6.89 -5.44 -17.32
N VAL A 93 5.86 -4.63 -17.55
CA VAL A 93 5.29 -3.73 -16.52
C VAL A 93 3.79 -3.96 -16.40
N ILE A 94 3.32 -4.14 -15.16
CA ILE A 94 1.92 -3.95 -14.79
C ILE A 94 1.76 -2.50 -14.34
N THR A 95 0.92 -1.75 -15.01
CA THR A 95 0.58 -0.37 -14.64
C THR A 95 -0.89 -0.31 -14.21
N ASN A 96 -1.15 0.02 -12.96
CA ASN A 96 -2.51 0.16 -12.45
C ASN A 96 -2.88 1.64 -12.28
N TYR A 97 -3.78 2.16 -13.11
CA TYR A 97 -4.46 3.44 -12.92
C TYR A 97 -5.88 3.29 -12.37
N GLY A 98 -6.43 2.07 -12.37
CA GLY A 98 -7.78 1.76 -11.93
C GLY A 98 -7.81 1.13 -10.53
N THR A 99 -8.50 -0.01 -10.41
CA THR A 99 -8.55 -0.79 -9.18
C THR A 99 -8.05 -2.21 -9.41
N ILE A 100 -7.05 -2.64 -8.64
CA ILE A 100 -6.71 -4.07 -8.48
C ILE A 100 -7.25 -4.51 -7.12
N LEU A 101 -8.09 -5.54 -7.11
CA LEU A 101 -8.67 -6.09 -5.89
C LEU A 101 -8.24 -7.55 -5.74
N CYS A 102 -7.45 -7.86 -4.73
CA CYS A 102 -7.15 -9.23 -4.34
C CYS A 102 -8.11 -9.62 -3.22
N ALA A 103 -9.16 -10.36 -3.58
CA ALA A 103 -10.27 -10.67 -2.69
C ALA A 103 -9.90 -11.70 -1.59
N PRO A 104 -10.74 -11.84 -0.54
CA PRO A 104 -10.55 -12.84 0.49
C PRO A 104 -10.56 -14.25 -0.10
N GLY A 105 -9.52 -15.03 0.18
CA GLY A 105 -9.34 -16.35 -0.44
C GLY A 105 -8.68 -16.31 -1.81
N GLY A 106 -8.27 -15.13 -2.29
CA GLY A 106 -7.49 -14.91 -3.51
C GLY A 106 -6.13 -15.64 -3.55
N GLY A 107 -5.72 -16.23 -2.43
CA GLY A 107 -4.47 -16.98 -2.30
C GLY A 107 -3.23 -16.15 -2.63
N ILE A 108 -2.20 -16.81 -3.12
CA ILE A 108 -0.92 -16.19 -3.50
C ILE A 108 -0.95 -15.80 -4.98
N ASN A 109 -0.92 -14.49 -5.24
CA ASN A 109 -0.71 -13.93 -6.57
C ASN A 109 0.79 -13.84 -6.82
N MET A 110 1.32 -14.78 -7.58
CA MET A 110 2.75 -14.87 -7.87
C MET A 110 3.08 -14.03 -9.10
N ILE A 111 3.93 -13.02 -8.92
CA ILE A 111 4.39 -12.09 -9.94
C ILE A 111 5.87 -12.32 -10.19
N TRP A 112 6.24 -12.79 -11.39
CA TRP A 112 7.61 -13.18 -11.75
C TRP A 112 8.16 -12.30 -12.86
N ASP A 113 9.33 -11.71 -12.62
CA ASP A 113 10.05 -10.88 -13.61
C ASP A 113 9.20 -9.74 -14.19
N VAL A 114 8.31 -9.17 -13.36
CA VAL A 114 7.42 -8.06 -13.74
C VAL A 114 7.49 -6.95 -12.71
N LEU A 115 7.73 -5.73 -13.20
CA LEU A 115 7.60 -4.52 -12.39
C LEU A 115 6.12 -4.16 -12.27
N THR A 116 5.63 -3.98 -11.05
CA THR A 116 4.27 -3.50 -10.79
C THR A 116 4.34 -2.05 -10.33
N GLU A 117 3.77 -1.15 -11.13
CA GLU A 117 3.58 0.25 -10.79
C GLU A 117 2.12 0.54 -10.47
N ASN A 118 1.84 0.90 -9.21
CA ASN A 118 0.51 1.30 -8.78
C ASN A 118 0.36 2.84 -8.78
N TYR A 119 -0.60 3.33 -9.56
CA TYR A 119 -1.05 4.73 -9.62
C TYR A 119 -2.50 4.91 -9.15
N GLY A 120 -3.28 3.83 -9.12
CA GLY A 120 -4.68 3.79 -8.71
C GLY A 120 -4.87 3.17 -7.32
N LEU A 121 -5.98 2.45 -7.15
CA LEU A 121 -6.26 1.68 -5.94
C LEU A 121 -5.77 0.24 -6.10
N MET A 122 -4.99 -0.25 -5.14
CA MET A 122 -4.72 -1.67 -4.97
C MET A 122 -5.17 -2.11 -3.59
N GLN A 123 -6.10 -3.05 -3.50
CA GLN A 123 -6.63 -3.52 -2.22
C GLN A 123 -6.34 -5.01 -2.04
N LEU A 124 -5.64 -5.35 -0.96
CA LEU A 124 -5.33 -6.72 -0.56
C LEU A 124 -6.22 -7.13 0.61
N ASP A 125 -7.42 -7.61 0.30
CA ASP A 125 -8.43 -8.04 1.27
C ASP A 125 -8.18 -9.50 1.66
N GLY A 126 -7.17 -9.74 2.50
CA GLY A 126 -6.70 -11.08 2.87
C GLY A 126 -5.89 -11.83 1.80
N GLY A 127 -5.82 -11.32 0.57
CA GLY A 127 -4.98 -11.88 -0.50
C GLY A 127 -3.49 -11.54 -0.35
N ILE A 128 -2.63 -12.32 -1.01
CA ILE A 128 -1.17 -12.09 -1.04
C ILE A 128 -0.74 -11.65 -2.44
N TRP A 129 0.03 -10.57 -2.53
CA TRP A 129 0.73 -10.17 -3.75
C TRP A 129 2.23 -10.41 -3.58
N GLU A 130 2.76 -11.41 -4.28
CA GLU A 130 4.12 -11.91 -4.08
C GLU A 130 4.99 -11.67 -5.31
N THR A 131 6.03 -10.84 -5.15
CA THR A 131 7.02 -10.57 -6.20
C THR A 131 8.22 -11.51 -6.05
N ARG A 132 8.56 -12.21 -7.14
CA ARG A 132 9.69 -13.15 -7.24
C ARG A 132 10.69 -12.78 -8.34
N ALA A 133 11.89 -13.31 -8.21
CA ALA A 133 12.99 -13.11 -9.16
C ALA A 133 13.24 -11.60 -9.37
N ASN A 134 13.13 -11.09 -10.59
CA ASN A 134 13.34 -9.66 -10.88
C ASN A 134 12.06 -8.82 -10.72
N ALA A 135 10.95 -9.38 -10.24
CA ALA A 135 9.75 -8.62 -9.98
C ALA A 135 9.93 -7.66 -8.80
N GLN A 136 9.27 -6.51 -8.89
CA GLN A 136 9.24 -5.50 -7.83
C GLN A 136 7.86 -4.83 -7.78
N PHE A 137 7.44 -4.44 -6.58
CA PHE A 137 6.25 -3.61 -6.39
C PHE A 137 6.63 -2.17 -6.06
N VAL A 138 6.05 -1.22 -6.79
CA VAL A 138 6.25 0.22 -6.61
C VAL A 138 4.91 0.93 -6.55
N GLN A 139 4.62 1.50 -5.40
CA GLN A 139 3.52 2.43 -5.18
C GLN A 139 3.98 3.83 -5.62
N VAL A 140 3.45 4.32 -6.75
CA VAL A 140 3.85 5.59 -7.38
C VAL A 140 2.84 6.71 -7.09
N ALA A 141 1.54 6.42 -7.16
CA ALA A 141 0.45 7.35 -6.83
C ALA A 141 -0.82 6.58 -6.44
N GLY A 142 -1.84 7.27 -5.92
CA GLY A 142 -3.05 6.59 -5.46
C GLY A 142 -2.83 5.89 -4.11
N GLU A 143 -3.42 4.71 -3.92
CA GLU A 143 -3.46 4.04 -2.63
C GLU A 143 -3.29 2.51 -2.77
N THR A 144 -2.45 1.93 -1.92
CA THR A 144 -2.44 0.49 -1.63
C THR A 144 -3.00 0.26 -0.24
N VAL A 145 -4.08 -0.51 -0.12
CA VAL A 145 -4.73 -0.85 1.15
C VAL A 145 -4.47 -2.30 1.49
N LEU A 146 -3.80 -2.54 2.61
CA LEU A 146 -3.76 -3.84 3.27
C LEU A 146 -5.04 -3.99 4.10
N ALA A 147 -5.91 -4.92 3.73
CA ALA A 147 -7.14 -5.25 4.46
C ALA A 147 -7.05 -6.69 4.98
N GLY A 148 -6.05 -6.94 5.83
CA GLY A 148 -5.64 -8.26 6.30
C GLY A 148 -4.76 -9.04 5.31
N GLY A 149 -4.51 -8.50 4.12
CA GLY A 149 -3.67 -9.12 3.09
C GLY A 149 -2.17 -8.89 3.29
N SER A 150 -1.36 -9.27 2.29
CA SER A 150 0.09 -9.09 2.36
C SER A 150 0.77 -8.76 1.04
N LEU A 151 1.77 -7.89 1.09
CA LEU A 151 2.79 -7.74 0.03
C LEU A 151 4.00 -8.59 0.40
N THR A 152 4.49 -9.42 -0.49
CA THR A 152 5.66 -10.27 -0.23
C THR A 152 6.75 -9.98 -1.26
N ALA A 153 7.88 -9.45 -0.78
CA ALA A 153 9.08 -9.21 -1.57
C ALA A 153 10.12 -10.28 -1.26
N THR A 154 10.17 -11.33 -2.08
CA THR A 154 11.04 -12.50 -1.83
C THR A 154 12.53 -12.24 -2.09
N VAL A 155 12.86 -11.13 -2.76
CA VAL A 155 14.22 -10.75 -3.14
C VAL A 155 14.58 -9.45 -2.44
N SER A 156 15.60 -9.49 -1.58
CA SER A 156 15.98 -8.33 -0.75
C SER A 156 16.48 -7.12 -1.56
N SER A 157 17.00 -7.33 -2.77
CA SER A 157 17.34 -6.22 -3.67
C SER A 157 16.12 -5.55 -4.31
N HIS A 158 14.92 -6.10 -4.15
CA HIS A 158 13.65 -5.61 -4.69
C HIS A 158 12.64 -5.37 -3.56
N PRO A 159 12.91 -4.41 -2.65
CA PRO A 159 11.99 -4.08 -1.57
C PRO A 159 10.65 -3.58 -2.11
N VAL A 160 9.63 -3.59 -1.25
CA VAL A 160 8.38 -2.84 -1.49
C VAL A 160 8.73 -1.35 -1.48
N LEU A 161 8.52 -0.67 -2.60
CA LEU A 161 8.80 0.76 -2.73
C LEU A 161 7.53 1.59 -2.65
N VAL A 162 7.52 2.57 -1.75
CA VAL A 162 6.47 3.59 -1.64
C VAL A 162 7.05 4.93 -2.06
N SER A 163 7.04 5.14 -3.37
CA SER A 163 7.66 6.28 -4.05
C SER A 163 6.72 7.48 -4.23
N GLY A 164 5.44 7.31 -3.96
CA GLY A 164 4.40 8.34 -3.90
C GLY A 164 3.07 7.71 -3.45
N GLY A 165 1.99 8.47 -3.38
CA GLY A 165 0.69 7.96 -2.92
C GLY A 165 0.71 7.49 -1.46
N ILE A 166 -0.15 6.52 -1.14
CA ILE A 166 -0.42 6.04 0.22
C ILE A 166 -0.33 4.50 0.27
N LEU A 167 0.32 3.96 1.29
CA LEU A 167 0.19 2.56 1.72
C LEU A 167 -0.54 2.56 3.07
N SER A 168 -1.70 1.94 3.17
CA SER A 168 -2.57 2.04 4.33
C SER A 168 -3.18 0.72 4.79
N GLY A 169 -3.87 0.73 5.92
CA GLY A 169 -4.65 -0.38 6.44
C GLY A 169 -3.89 -1.36 7.33
N GLU A 170 -4.49 -2.53 7.57
CA GLU A 170 -3.96 -3.57 8.45
C GLU A 170 -3.42 -4.74 7.61
N GLY A 171 -2.20 -5.19 7.86
CA GLY A 171 -1.65 -6.36 7.17
C GLY A 171 -0.14 -6.48 7.28
N THR A 172 0.45 -7.25 6.37
CA THR A 172 1.87 -7.61 6.45
C THR A 172 2.63 -7.30 5.16
N ILE A 173 3.85 -6.81 5.31
CA ILE A 173 4.87 -6.74 4.29
C ILE A 173 5.93 -7.78 4.65
N ASN A 174 5.98 -8.85 3.88
CA ASN A 174 6.98 -9.91 4.02
C ASN A 174 8.21 -9.54 3.19
N GLY A 175 9.11 -8.75 3.77
CA GLY A 175 10.31 -8.22 3.13
C GLY A 175 10.63 -6.82 3.63
N ASP A 176 11.56 -6.16 2.94
CA ASP A 176 11.95 -4.79 3.25
C ASP A 176 10.95 -3.77 2.67
N LEU A 177 10.74 -2.67 3.38
CA LEU A 177 9.89 -1.55 2.98
C LEU A 177 10.73 -0.27 2.89
N VAL A 178 10.69 0.40 1.73
CA VAL A 178 11.35 1.69 1.54
C VAL A 178 10.36 2.76 1.11
N THR A 179 10.35 3.89 1.82
CA THR A 179 9.52 5.06 1.49
C THR A 179 10.40 6.22 1.05
N SER A 180 10.04 6.89 -0.05
CA SER A 180 10.76 8.09 -0.51
C SER A 180 9.85 9.31 -0.59
N ASN A 181 8.76 9.26 -1.36
CA ASN A 181 7.80 10.37 -1.45
C ASN A 181 6.35 9.97 -1.16
N GLY A 182 6.07 8.70 -0.85
CA GLY A 182 4.75 8.27 -0.42
C GLY A 182 4.60 8.16 1.09
N VAL A 183 3.36 7.94 1.54
CA VAL A 183 3.00 7.89 2.95
C VAL A 183 2.66 6.46 3.35
N VAL A 184 3.22 5.99 4.46
CA VAL A 184 2.78 4.77 5.15
C VAL A 184 1.82 5.20 6.26
N ALA A 185 0.60 4.70 6.26
CA ALA A 185 -0.44 5.09 7.21
C ALA A 185 -1.21 3.84 7.65
N PRO A 186 -0.77 3.11 8.69
CA PRO A 186 -1.47 1.90 9.13
C PRO A 186 -2.97 2.08 9.36
N GLY A 187 -3.40 3.27 9.80
CA GLY A 187 -4.79 3.66 9.80
C GLY A 187 -5.37 3.91 8.40
N SER A 188 -6.42 4.73 8.36
CA SER A 188 -7.00 5.21 7.11
C SER A 188 -6.91 6.72 7.08
N LEU A 189 -6.22 7.27 6.08
CA LEU A 189 -6.24 8.72 5.85
C LEU A 189 -7.64 9.23 5.45
N SER A 190 -8.49 8.34 4.93
CA SER A 190 -9.87 8.67 4.58
C SER A 190 -10.71 8.96 5.83
N LEU A 191 -11.09 10.22 5.96
CA LEU A 191 -12.06 10.76 6.92
C LEU A 191 -13.43 10.10 6.69
N GLY A 192 -13.66 8.92 7.26
CA GLY A 192 -14.95 8.24 7.07
C GLY A 192 -14.97 6.76 7.44
N ARG A 193 -13.80 6.11 7.58
CA ARG A 193 -13.77 4.80 8.23
C ARG A 193 -14.20 5.00 9.69
N PRO A 194 -15.20 4.25 10.20
CA PRO A 194 -15.44 4.21 11.63
C PRO A 194 -14.10 3.88 12.29
N PRO A 195 -13.65 4.64 13.29
CA PRO A 195 -12.35 4.43 13.89
C PRO A 195 -12.29 2.98 14.39
N SER A 196 -11.56 2.12 13.68
CA SER A 196 -11.08 0.89 14.29
C SER A 196 -10.06 1.34 15.32
N LEU A 197 -10.19 0.83 16.55
CA LEU A 197 -9.45 1.35 17.71
C LEU A 197 -7.93 1.27 17.56
N THR A 198 -7.43 0.48 16.62
CA THR A 198 -6.02 0.29 16.27
C THR A 198 -5.94 -0.28 14.86
N ALA A 199 -4.97 0.16 14.05
CA ALA A 199 -4.57 -0.56 12.84
C ALA A 199 -3.04 -0.73 12.83
N ALA A 200 -2.57 -1.87 12.34
CA ALA A 200 -1.16 -2.18 12.33
C ALA A 200 -0.69 -2.71 10.98
N ILE A 201 0.41 -2.13 10.48
CA ILE A 201 1.19 -2.71 9.38
C ILE A 201 2.41 -3.38 9.99
N THR A 202 2.61 -4.65 9.67
CA THR A 202 3.80 -5.40 10.07
C THR A 202 4.78 -5.49 8.90
N VAL A 203 6.05 -5.19 9.11
CA VAL A 203 7.15 -5.33 8.16
C VAL A 203 8.11 -6.37 8.72
N THR A 204 8.30 -7.50 8.03
CA THR A 204 9.16 -8.58 8.53
C THR A 204 10.65 -8.32 8.28
N GLY A 205 10.97 -7.44 7.32
CA GLY A 205 12.33 -6.99 7.02
C GLY A 205 12.61 -5.60 7.61
N ASP A 206 13.49 -4.87 6.96
CA ASP A 206 13.88 -3.52 7.35
C ASP A 206 12.86 -2.48 6.86
N TYR A 207 12.71 -1.39 7.62
CA TYR A 207 11.97 -0.21 7.20
C TYR A 207 12.92 0.97 6.99
N ARG A 208 12.88 1.59 5.81
CA ARG A 208 13.73 2.75 5.51
C ARG A 208 12.95 3.92 4.95
N GLN A 209 13.06 5.07 5.61
CA GLN A 209 12.66 6.35 5.05
C GLN A 209 13.86 7.03 4.39
N THR A 210 13.70 7.33 3.11
CA THR A 210 14.66 8.12 2.34
C THR A 210 14.16 9.55 2.21
N LYS A 211 15.08 10.47 1.88
CA LYS A 211 14.77 11.90 1.79
C LYS A 211 13.67 12.17 0.76
N GLY A 212 12.56 12.74 1.20
CA GLY A 212 11.48 13.21 0.34
C GLY A 212 10.31 13.79 1.13
N ILE A 213 9.17 13.98 0.45
CA ILE A 213 7.95 14.51 1.09
C ILE A 213 7.11 13.43 1.79
N GLY A 214 7.48 12.17 1.59
CA GLY A 214 6.82 11.02 2.16
C GLY A 214 7.07 10.89 3.66
N GLY A 215 6.36 9.97 4.31
CA GLY A 215 6.47 9.82 5.75
C GLY A 215 5.66 8.67 6.32
N LEU A 216 5.75 8.55 7.64
CA LEU A 216 4.89 7.68 8.42
C LEU A 216 3.78 8.55 9.00
N HIS A 217 2.53 8.20 8.75
CA HIS A 217 1.36 8.84 9.34
C HIS A 217 0.74 7.90 10.37
N ILE A 218 0.49 8.42 11.57
CA ILE A 218 -0.05 7.66 12.69
C ILE A 218 -1.24 8.41 13.24
N ASP A 219 -2.41 7.79 13.23
CA ASP A 219 -3.54 8.28 13.98
C ASP A 219 -3.55 7.65 15.38
N ALA A 220 -3.69 8.50 16.39
CA ALA A 220 -4.02 8.10 17.73
C ALA A 220 -5.50 8.41 17.98
N MET A 221 -6.29 7.35 18.14
CA MET A 221 -7.72 7.44 18.35
C MET A 221 -8.09 6.57 19.53
N GLY A 222 -8.83 7.12 20.50
CA GLY A 222 -9.35 6.25 21.55
C GLY A 222 -9.74 6.94 22.84
N PHE A 223 -10.49 6.20 23.64
CA PHE A 223 -10.83 6.58 25.02
C PHE A 223 -9.85 5.98 26.03
N ILE A 224 -9.05 4.99 25.61
CA ILE A 224 -8.04 4.35 26.44
C ILE A 224 -6.68 4.88 25.98
N PRO A 225 -6.04 5.78 26.76
CA PRO A 225 -4.70 6.26 26.46
C PRO A 225 -3.72 5.12 26.21
N ILE A 226 -2.71 5.37 25.38
CA ILE A 226 -1.53 4.51 25.16
C ILE A 226 -1.80 3.17 24.43
N SER A 227 -3.05 2.70 24.34
CA SER A 227 -3.37 1.37 23.78
C SER A 227 -4.24 1.40 22.52
N GLN A 228 -4.64 2.59 22.07
CA GLN A 228 -5.53 2.78 20.93
C GLN A 228 -4.89 3.80 19.98
N HIS A 229 -3.98 3.30 19.14
CA HIS A 229 -3.28 4.07 18.12
C HIS A 229 -2.83 3.15 16.99
N ASP A 230 -2.60 3.75 15.83
CA ASP A 230 -2.00 3.08 14.69
C ASP A 230 -0.54 2.72 14.97
N GLN A 231 -0.07 1.61 14.42
CA GLN A 231 1.28 1.12 14.66
C GLN A 231 1.94 0.65 13.37
N LEU A 232 3.21 0.99 13.21
CA LEU A 232 4.12 0.29 12.30
C LEU A 232 5.00 -0.66 13.12
N ILE A 233 4.90 -1.95 12.85
CA ILE A 233 5.70 -2.98 13.54
C ILE A 233 6.77 -3.45 12.57
N VAL A 234 8.05 -3.39 12.95
CA VAL A 234 9.20 -3.72 12.11
C VAL A 234 10.03 -4.80 12.81
N PHE A 235 10.31 -5.90 12.12
CA PHE A 235 11.12 -6.99 12.70
C PHE A 235 12.62 -6.84 12.38
N GLY A 236 12.97 -6.16 11.28
CA GLY A 236 14.33 -5.77 10.96
C GLY A 236 14.74 -4.47 11.66
N ASP A 237 15.63 -3.72 11.02
CA ASP A 237 16.05 -2.38 11.43
C ASP A 237 15.08 -1.31 10.88
N ALA A 238 14.93 -0.20 11.60
CA ALA A 238 14.15 0.95 11.16
C ALA A 238 15.06 2.18 11.00
N ASP A 239 15.28 2.61 9.76
CA ASP A 239 16.04 3.81 9.41
C ASP A 239 15.10 4.98 9.08
N LEU A 240 14.99 5.94 10.00
CA LEU A 240 14.08 7.10 9.90
C LEU A 240 14.82 8.41 9.63
N THR A 241 16.15 8.37 9.46
CA THR A 241 17.04 9.54 9.47
C THR A 241 16.74 10.60 8.41
N ALA A 242 16.02 10.24 7.35
CA ALA A 242 15.70 11.14 6.25
C ALA A 242 14.20 11.36 6.02
N GLY A 243 13.35 10.82 6.90
CA GLY A 243 11.90 10.84 6.75
C GLY A 243 11.17 11.82 7.67
N ARG A 244 9.85 11.85 7.51
CA ARG A 244 8.91 12.58 8.37
C ARG A 244 7.98 11.61 9.09
N ILE A 245 7.68 11.91 10.35
CA ILE A 245 6.58 11.28 11.08
C ILE A 245 5.49 12.33 11.31
N THR A 246 4.29 12.05 10.84
CA THR A 246 3.09 12.83 11.12
C THR A 246 2.27 12.07 12.15
N TYR A 247 1.99 12.72 13.27
CA TYR A 247 1.15 12.17 14.31
C TYR A 247 -0.11 13.02 14.43
N ARG A 248 -1.26 12.36 14.36
CA ARG A 248 -2.55 13.03 14.38
C ARG A 248 -3.41 12.41 15.48
N THR A 249 -4.04 13.27 16.28
CA THR A 249 -5.05 12.82 17.24
C THR A 249 -6.43 12.97 16.61
N VAL A 250 -7.20 11.88 16.58
CA VAL A 250 -8.55 11.89 15.99
C VAL A 250 -9.57 11.52 17.06
N GLY A 251 -10.53 12.42 17.28
CA GLY A 251 -11.63 12.23 18.23
C GLY A 251 -11.50 13.05 19.51
N MET A 252 -12.51 12.91 20.39
CA MET A 252 -12.52 13.55 21.70
C MET A 252 -11.50 12.86 22.60
N GLY A 253 -10.30 13.44 22.66
CA GLY A 253 -9.13 12.88 23.35
C GLY A 253 -9.49 12.14 24.63
N GLY A 254 -9.23 10.83 24.65
CA GLY A 254 -8.92 10.16 25.90
C GLY A 254 -7.81 10.96 26.60
N PRO A 255 -7.77 10.98 27.94
CA PRO A 255 -6.85 11.85 28.67
C PRO A 255 -5.43 11.30 28.56
N TYR A 256 -4.75 11.57 27.44
CA TYR A 256 -3.30 11.48 27.40
C TYR A 256 -2.78 12.43 28.46
N GLN A 257 -2.08 11.87 29.44
CA GLN A 257 -1.44 12.65 30.47
C GLN A 257 -0.08 13.13 29.99
N ILE A 258 0.35 14.26 30.52
CA ILE A 258 1.73 14.72 30.35
C ILE A 258 2.65 13.62 30.88
N GLY A 259 3.63 13.24 30.07
CA GLY A 259 4.56 12.16 30.37
C GLY A 259 4.14 10.80 29.83
N ASP A 260 2.94 10.67 29.24
CA ASP A 260 2.59 9.48 28.47
C ASP A 260 3.53 9.35 27.26
N THR A 261 3.97 8.12 27.01
CA THR A 261 4.77 7.73 25.86
C THR A 261 3.95 6.81 24.97
N ILE A 262 3.96 7.09 23.67
CA ILE A 262 3.25 6.28 22.68
C ILE A 262 4.27 5.70 21.71
N ASP A 263 4.32 4.36 21.67
CA ASP A 263 5.16 3.62 20.74
C ASP A 263 4.42 3.53 19.40
N VAL A 264 4.76 4.43 18.48
CA VAL A 264 4.16 4.48 17.13
C VAL A 264 4.89 3.59 16.13
N ILE A 265 6.15 3.24 16.44
CA ILE A 265 6.93 2.23 15.74
C ILE A 265 7.47 1.25 16.78
N SER A 266 7.21 -0.04 16.59
CA SER A 266 7.85 -1.11 17.36
C SER A 266 8.89 -1.78 16.47
N CYS A 267 10.14 -1.88 16.92
CA CYS A 267 11.24 -2.45 16.16
C CYS A 267 11.94 -3.56 16.96
N LEU A 268 12.20 -4.73 16.37
CA LEU A 268 13.00 -5.78 17.00
C LEU A 268 14.51 -5.58 16.78
N GLY A 269 14.89 -4.95 15.66
CA GLY A 269 16.26 -4.56 15.35
C GLY A 269 16.68 -3.25 15.99
N GLN A 270 17.60 -2.54 15.34
CA GLN A 270 18.01 -1.20 15.71
C GLN A 270 17.08 -0.16 15.08
N VAL A 271 16.79 0.90 15.82
CA VAL A 271 16.20 2.12 15.26
C VAL A 271 17.33 3.13 15.17
N SER A 272 17.59 3.68 13.98
CA SER A 272 18.70 4.63 13.79
C SER A 272 18.50 5.93 14.57
N GLU A 273 17.25 6.27 14.89
CA GLU A 273 16.86 7.32 15.84
C GLU A 273 15.62 6.86 16.62
N PRO A 274 15.50 7.05 17.95
CA PRO A 274 14.38 6.52 18.69
C PRO A 274 13.05 7.15 18.22
N ALA A 275 12.07 6.33 17.87
CA ALA A 275 10.76 6.75 17.39
C ALA A 275 9.70 6.78 18.51
N VAL A 276 10.03 7.37 19.65
CA VAL A 276 9.03 7.58 20.72
C VAL A 276 8.51 9.01 20.60
N ILE A 277 7.19 9.13 20.63
CA ILE A 277 6.51 10.40 20.81
C ILE A 277 6.27 10.56 22.31
N ALA A 278 7.00 11.49 22.92
CA ALA A 278 6.74 11.89 24.31
C ALA A 278 5.79 13.08 24.33
N ILE A 279 4.73 12.98 25.13
CA ILE A 279 3.76 14.06 25.33
C ILE A 279 4.26 14.99 26.46
N SER A 280 4.72 16.20 26.12
CA SER A 280 4.96 17.29 27.06
C SER A 280 3.88 18.38 26.99
N GLY A 281 3.84 19.29 27.96
CA GLY A 281 2.99 20.50 27.88
C GLY A 281 1.60 20.39 28.53
N PHE A 282 1.17 21.47 29.20
CA PHE A 282 -0.16 21.62 29.78
C PHE A 282 -1.19 21.94 28.69
N SER A 283 -2.25 21.12 28.55
CA SER A 283 -3.62 21.37 28.04
C SER A 283 -3.86 22.54 27.05
N PRO A 284 -4.61 22.39 25.94
CA PRO A 284 -4.89 21.23 25.09
C PRO A 284 -3.79 21.01 24.03
N CYS A 285 -2.65 21.69 24.18
CA CYS A 285 -1.50 21.58 23.30
C CYS A 285 -0.61 20.43 23.77
N THR A 286 -0.76 19.27 23.14
CA THR A 286 0.18 18.14 23.28
C THR A 286 1.48 18.53 22.58
N ASP A 287 2.54 18.75 23.35
CA ASP A 287 3.89 18.90 22.79
C ASP A 287 4.41 17.50 22.49
N VAL A 288 4.64 17.20 21.22
CA VAL A 288 5.21 15.92 20.78
C VAL A 288 6.71 16.09 20.63
N ARG A 289 7.48 15.47 21.51
CA ARG A 289 8.94 15.40 21.35
C ARG A 289 9.29 14.15 20.58
N ALA A 290 9.91 14.33 19.43
CA ALA A 290 10.75 13.31 18.81
C ALA A 290 12.20 13.46 19.27
N TYR A 291 12.95 12.37 19.18
CA TYR A 291 14.38 12.38 19.41
C TYR A 291 15.13 13.09 18.27
N PRO A 292 16.42 13.45 18.49
CA PRO A 292 17.21 14.16 17.49
C PRO A 292 17.17 13.47 16.12
N GLY A 293 17.05 14.23 15.03
CA GLY A 293 17.08 13.69 13.66
C GLY A 293 15.73 13.31 13.03
N VAL A 294 14.65 13.25 13.81
CA VAL A 294 13.28 13.07 13.28
C VAL A 294 12.52 14.40 13.34
N GLU A 295 12.10 14.92 12.19
CA GLU A 295 11.26 16.12 12.13
C GLU A 295 9.79 15.73 12.37
N VAL A 296 9.29 15.96 13.58
CA VAL A 296 7.83 15.94 13.84
C VAL A 296 7.28 17.29 13.40
N LEU A 297 6.74 17.31 12.19
CA LEU A 297 6.43 18.58 11.54
C LEU A 297 5.08 19.17 11.97
N THR A 298 4.09 18.34 12.31
CA THR A 298 2.71 18.82 12.49
C THR A 298 1.91 17.89 13.38
N MET A 299 1.35 18.44 14.45
CA MET A 299 0.20 17.88 15.15
C MET A 299 -1.06 18.49 14.55
N GLU A 300 -1.85 17.71 13.83
CA GLU A 300 -3.15 18.16 13.32
C GLU A 300 -4.24 17.76 14.32
N THR A 301 -4.81 18.73 15.04
CA THR A 301 -6.00 18.48 15.87
C THR A 301 -7.23 18.71 15.00
N VAL A 302 -7.91 17.64 14.59
CA VAL A 302 -9.13 17.77 13.78
C VAL A 302 -10.32 18.00 14.72
N ALA A 303 -10.55 19.28 15.00
CA ALA A 303 -11.74 19.89 15.62
C ALA A 303 -12.33 19.14 16.83
N SER A 304 -11.83 19.48 18.02
CA SER A 304 -12.67 19.51 19.22
C SER A 304 -13.39 20.87 19.25
N PRO A 305 -14.71 20.95 19.49
CA PRO A 305 -15.44 22.23 19.64
C PRO A 305 -15.05 23.03 20.90
N PHE A 306 -13.92 22.72 21.55
CA PHE A 306 -13.46 23.34 22.81
C PHE A 306 -12.13 24.11 22.69
N CYS A 307 -11.58 24.29 21.49
CA CYS A 307 -10.33 25.04 21.27
C CYS A 307 -10.56 26.20 20.30
N ASP A 308 -11.11 27.32 20.80
CA ASP A 308 -11.47 28.48 19.97
C ASP A 308 -10.35 29.55 19.82
N ASP A 309 -9.16 29.34 20.38
CA ASP A 309 -8.07 30.34 20.33
C ASP A 309 -6.79 29.77 19.72
N PHE A 310 -6.68 29.79 18.38
CA PHE A 310 -5.40 29.76 17.67
C PHE A 310 -5.44 30.74 16.50
N GLU A 311 -4.63 31.79 16.56
CA GLU A 311 -4.37 32.66 15.40
C GLU A 311 -3.33 32.00 14.48
N SER A 312 -3.54 32.10 13.17
CA SER A 312 -2.62 31.54 12.17
C SER A 312 -1.27 32.27 12.21
N GLY A 313 -0.20 31.62 12.70
CA GLY A 313 1.14 32.20 12.65
C GLY A 313 2.20 31.65 13.60
N ASP A 314 1.84 30.78 14.55
CA ASP A 314 2.82 30.33 15.55
C ASP A 314 3.79 29.28 14.98
N THR A 315 5.08 29.58 15.13
CA THR A 315 6.20 28.69 14.76
C THR A 315 6.75 28.09 16.04
N ILE A 316 6.73 26.75 16.16
CA ILE A 316 7.35 26.04 17.28
C ILE A 316 8.86 26.03 17.04
N SER A 317 9.62 26.70 17.90
CA SER A 317 11.09 26.65 17.90
C SER A 317 11.59 25.59 18.88
N TRP A 318 12.55 24.79 18.44
CA TRP A 318 13.30 23.84 19.27
C TRP A 318 14.53 24.55 19.87
N ASP A 319 14.77 24.37 21.17
CA ASP A 319 16.06 24.70 21.85
C ASP A 319 17.09 23.58 21.62
#